data_AF-R7FM53-F1
#
_entry.id   AF-R7FM53-F1
#
_cell.length_a   1.000
_cell.length_b   1.000
_cell.length_c   1.000
_cell.angle_alpha   90.00
_cell.angle_beta   90.00
_cell.angle_gamma   90.00
#
_symmetry.space_group_name_H-M   'P 1'
#
loop_
_entity.id
_entity.type
_entity.pdbx_description
1 polymer ?
#
loop_
_entity_poly.entity_id
_entity_poly.type
_entity_poly.pdbx_seq_one_letter_code
_entity_poly.pdbx_strand_id
1 'polypeptide(L)'
;MEYIVLLIIAIIIFIILGIMFDVNIKKIKQIGEDKELDTLTQKYPENIEICKWYLRKLKNENVKIEEDEKSNATLYLVTSNKIFIANLKNSYTRIQTIAHECLHSIQNKKLLWFNFIFSNIYLLYFAIIFLLGIFKVLLYKMLFMAIFLILSLVYYAVRTYLENDAMIKARFLAKEYMEDVKISTKEEIDKIIARYDELNDIGIKFTNFQFLSKILLKVFILVLIFIIF
;
A
#
# COMPACT_ATOMS: atom_id res chain seq x y z
N MET A 1 3.53 10.88 -33.77
CA MET A 1 2.40 11.75 -33.35
C MET A 1 1.64 11.14 -32.18
N GLU A 2 1.07 9.94 -32.33
CA GLU A 2 0.24 9.28 -31.29
C GLU A 2 0.95 9.12 -29.93
N TYR A 3 2.17 8.59 -29.91
CA TYR A 3 2.96 8.44 -28.67
C TYR A 3 3.32 9.75 -28.00
N ILE A 4 3.55 10.82 -28.78
CA ILE A 4 3.85 12.15 -28.26
C ILE A 4 2.60 12.74 -27.59
N VAL A 5 1.43 12.58 -28.21
CA VAL A 5 0.15 12.98 -27.63
C VAL A 5 -0.11 12.22 -26.33
N LEU A 6 0.10 10.89 -26.32
CA LEU A 6 -0.05 10.06 -25.12
C LEU A 6 0.88 10.51 -23.99
N LEU A 7 2.15 10.85 -24.32
CA LEU A 7 3.12 11.36 -23.35
C LEU A 7 2.64 12.67 -22.72
N ILE A 8 2.20 13.63 -23.54
CA ILE A 8 1.71 14.93 -23.08
C ILE A 8 0.50 14.75 -22.16
N ILE A 9 -0.48 13.94 -22.57
CA ILE A 9 -1.67 13.67 -21.75
C ILE A 9 -1.29 13.02 -20.42
N ALA A 10 -0.40 12.03 -20.42
CA ALA A 10 0.03 11.35 -19.20
C ALA A 10 0.79 12.30 -18.25
N ILE A 11 1.59 13.24 -18.77
CA ILE A 11 2.24 14.29 -17.96
C ILE A 11 1.21 15.24 -17.36
N ILE A 12 0.23 15.70 -18.15
CA ILE A 12 -0.84 16.58 -17.67
C ILE A 12 -1.63 15.91 -16.54
N ILE A 13 -2.03 14.66 -16.74
CA ILE A 13 -2.76 13.87 -15.73
C ILE A 13 -1.91 13.72 -14.45
N PHE A 14 -0.62 13.41 -14.59
CA PHE A 14 0.30 13.29 -13.45
C PHE A 14 0.35 14.58 -12.62
N ILE A 15 0.49 15.74 -13.29
CA ILE A 15 0.56 17.05 -12.63
C ILE A 15 -0.78 17.38 -11.95
N ILE A 16 -1.90 17.24 -12.65
CA ILE A 16 -3.23 17.53 -12.10
C ILE A 16 -3.48 16.69 -10.84
N LEU A 17 -3.20 15.39 -10.90
CA LEU A 17 -3.44 14.50 -9.76
C LEU A 17 -2.48 14.75 -8.61
N GLY A 18 -1.22 15.13 -8.89
CA GLY A 18 -0.26 15.52 -7.86
C GLY A 18 -0.74 16.75 -7.08
N ILE A 19 -1.34 17.72 -7.76
CA ILE A 19 -1.95 18.92 -7.14
C ILE A 19 -3.23 18.53 -6.38
N MET A 20 -4.12 17.76 -7.00
CA MET A 20 -5.42 17.41 -6.41
C MET A 20 -5.31 16.56 -5.14
N PHE A 21 -4.32 15.68 -5.07
CA PHE A 21 -4.10 14.83 -3.89
C PHE A 21 -3.23 15.48 -2.80
N ASP A 22 -2.78 16.73 -2.97
CA ASP A 22 -1.90 17.45 -2.03
C ASP A 22 -0.73 16.57 -1.54
N VAL A 23 -0.05 15.92 -2.48
CA VAL A 23 0.93 14.85 -2.22
C VAL A 23 2.19 15.45 -1.58
N ASN A 24 2.21 15.53 -0.25
CA ASN A 24 3.34 16.07 0.51
C ASN A 24 3.96 15.01 1.42
N ILE A 25 5.02 14.36 0.93
CA ILE A 25 5.78 13.34 1.68
C ILE A 25 6.33 13.92 3.00
N LYS A 26 6.71 15.20 3.04
CA LYS A 26 7.22 15.83 4.27
C LYS A 26 6.13 15.92 5.33
N LYS A 27 4.90 16.28 4.92
CA LYS A 27 3.73 16.36 5.80
C LYS A 27 3.37 14.99 6.39
N ILE A 28 3.41 13.93 5.59
CA ILE A 28 3.17 12.55 6.07
C ILE A 28 4.20 12.14 7.10
N LYS A 29 5.49 12.38 6.82
CA LYS A 29 6.57 12.06 7.77
C LYS A 29 6.43 12.84 9.08
N GLN A 30 6.12 14.13 9.01
CA GLN A 30 5.93 14.98 10.18
C GLN A 30 4.76 14.51 11.06
N ILE A 31 3.66 14.05 10.46
CA ILE A 31 2.51 13.53 11.22
C ILE A 31 2.83 12.13 11.78
N GLY A 32 3.57 11.32 11.03
CA GLY A 32 3.98 9.97 11.46
C GLY A 32 5.04 9.95 12.56
N GLU A 33 5.64 11.09 12.92
CA GLU A 33 6.63 11.24 13.98
C GLU A 33 6.04 12.08 15.13
N ASP A 34 5.66 11.43 16.23
CA ASP A 34 5.14 12.12 17.43
C ASP A 34 5.73 11.49 18.69
N LYS A 35 6.75 12.15 19.27
CA LYS A 35 7.49 11.61 20.42
C LYS A 35 6.61 11.38 21.65
N GLU A 36 5.58 12.20 21.86
CA GLU A 36 4.66 12.01 22.99
C GLU A 36 3.91 10.70 22.79
N LEU A 37 3.35 10.48 21.60
CA LEU A 37 2.62 9.26 21.28
C LEU A 37 3.52 8.03 21.16
N ASP A 38 4.77 8.20 20.73
CA ASP A 38 5.75 7.11 20.69
C ASP A 38 6.00 6.58 22.11
N THR A 39 6.20 7.47 23.09
CA THR A 39 6.35 7.05 24.50
C THR A 39 5.07 6.45 25.07
N LEU A 40 3.91 6.96 24.68
CA LEU A 40 2.62 6.42 25.11
C LEU A 40 2.40 5.00 24.59
N THR A 41 2.69 4.76 23.32
CA THR A 41 2.50 3.47 22.68
C THR A 41 3.53 2.43 23.11
N GLN A 42 4.69 2.83 23.66
CA GLN A 42 5.65 1.92 24.30
C GLN A 42 5.07 1.16 25.49
N LYS A 43 4.01 1.66 26.16
CA LYS A 43 3.32 0.95 27.24
C LYS A 43 2.63 -0.33 26.78
N TYR A 44 2.33 -0.43 25.48
CA TYR A 44 1.66 -1.61 24.92
C TYR A 44 2.62 -2.79 24.80
N PRO A 45 2.09 -4.03 24.74
CA PRO A 45 2.91 -5.23 24.65
C PRO A 45 3.68 -5.32 23.33
N GLU A 46 4.50 -6.37 23.20
CA GLU A 46 5.33 -6.61 22.01
C GLU A 46 4.49 -6.85 20.75
N ASN A 47 5.06 -6.57 19.58
CA ASN A 47 4.33 -6.57 18.30
C ASN A 47 3.64 -7.91 18.01
N ILE A 48 4.30 -9.03 18.35
CA ILE A 48 3.74 -10.39 18.19
C ILE A 48 2.47 -10.57 19.05
N GLU A 49 2.45 -10.04 20.27
CA GLU A 49 1.32 -10.18 21.18
C GLU A 49 0.12 -9.37 20.69
N ILE A 50 0.37 -8.15 20.22
CA ILE A 50 -0.62 -7.30 19.55
C ILE A 50 -1.20 -8.04 18.33
N CYS A 51 -0.35 -8.61 17.48
CA CYS A 51 -0.77 -9.34 16.28
C CYS A 51 -1.62 -10.58 16.63
N LYS A 52 -1.19 -11.38 17.62
CA LYS A 52 -1.96 -12.53 18.11
C LYS A 52 -3.34 -12.12 18.62
N TRP A 53 -3.43 -10.99 19.32
CA TRP A 53 -4.72 -10.46 19.78
C TRP A 53 -5.64 -10.15 18.59
N TYR A 54 -5.14 -9.43 17.58
CA TYR A 54 -5.92 -9.11 16.39
C TYR A 54 -6.39 -10.36 15.65
N LEU A 55 -5.50 -11.34 15.42
CA LEU A 55 -5.87 -12.57 14.72
C LEU A 55 -6.95 -13.35 15.48
N ARG A 56 -6.91 -13.39 16.82
CA ARG A 56 -7.98 -13.99 17.65
C ARG A 56 -9.30 -13.24 17.49
N LYS A 57 -9.27 -11.90 17.60
CA LYS A 57 -10.46 -11.04 17.42
C LYS A 57 -11.10 -11.24 16.05
N LEU A 58 -10.26 -11.34 15.02
CA LEU A 58 -10.65 -11.55 13.63
C LEU A 58 -10.95 -13.02 13.28
N LYS A 59 -10.88 -13.94 14.26
CA LYS A 59 -11.12 -15.39 14.10
C LYS A 59 -10.24 -16.03 13.02
N ASN A 60 -8.98 -15.61 12.91
CA ASN A 60 -8.03 -16.02 11.88
C ASN A 60 -6.66 -16.46 12.43
N GLU A 61 -6.66 -17.43 13.33
CA GLU A 61 -5.44 -17.92 14.01
C GLU A 61 -4.53 -18.80 13.15
N ASN A 62 -4.98 -19.17 11.95
CA ASN A 62 -4.21 -20.03 11.02
C ASN A 62 -3.04 -19.29 10.35
N VAL A 63 -2.91 -17.98 10.56
CA VAL A 63 -1.88 -17.13 9.98
C VAL A 63 -0.60 -17.25 10.79
N LYS A 64 0.53 -17.50 10.11
CA LYS A 64 1.85 -17.56 10.76
C LYS A 64 2.33 -16.14 11.06
N ILE A 65 2.93 -15.93 12.22
CA ILE A 65 3.55 -14.65 12.60
C ILE A 65 5.06 -14.86 12.65
N GLU A 66 5.82 -13.98 12.02
CA GLU A 66 7.28 -13.96 12.07
C GLU A 66 7.73 -12.52 12.29
N GLU A 67 8.61 -12.31 13.26
CA GLU A 67 9.20 -11.00 13.55
C GLU A 67 10.67 -11.03 13.12
N ASP A 68 11.07 -10.04 12.32
CA ASP A 68 12.45 -9.84 11.92
C ASP A 68 12.91 -8.45 12.37
N GLU A 69 13.74 -8.42 13.41
CA GLU A 69 14.28 -7.20 13.98
C GLU A 69 15.18 -6.41 13.00
N LYS A 70 15.65 -7.05 11.92
CA LYS A 70 16.49 -6.42 10.89
C LYS A 70 15.68 -5.92 9.69
N SER A 71 14.40 -6.29 9.59
CA SER A 71 13.52 -5.84 8.53
C SER A 71 12.98 -4.44 8.83
N ASN A 72 12.81 -3.64 7.78
CA ASN A 72 12.17 -2.32 7.85
C ASN A 72 10.68 -2.37 7.46
N ALA A 73 10.18 -3.53 7.02
CA ALA A 73 8.84 -3.66 6.46
C ALA A 73 8.01 -4.71 7.20
N THR A 74 6.80 -4.31 7.60
CA THR A 74 5.74 -5.19 8.10
C THR A 74 4.80 -5.46 6.93
N LEU A 75 4.51 -6.72 6.64
CA LEU A 75 3.71 -7.11 5.48
C LEU A 75 3.08 -8.49 5.62
N TYR A 76 1.86 -8.64 5.12
CA TYR A 76 1.17 -9.91 4.97
C TYR A 76 1.45 -10.56 3.61
N LEU A 77 1.92 -11.80 3.64
CA LEU A 77 2.13 -12.65 2.47
C LEU A 77 1.00 -13.66 2.31
N VAL A 78 0.22 -13.49 1.24
CA VAL A 78 -0.85 -14.42 0.87
C VAL A 78 -0.34 -15.82 0.50
N THR A 79 0.84 -15.91 -0.12
CA THR A 79 1.43 -17.17 -0.61
C THR A 79 1.79 -18.13 0.51
N SER A 80 2.31 -17.61 1.62
CA SER A 80 2.71 -18.39 2.80
C SER A 80 1.72 -18.27 3.95
N ASN A 81 0.61 -17.55 3.78
CA ASN A 81 -0.35 -17.17 4.82
C ASN A 81 0.36 -16.70 6.10
N LYS A 82 1.26 -15.72 5.94
CA LYS A 82 2.20 -15.29 6.98
C LYS A 82 2.22 -13.76 7.10
N ILE A 83 2.21 -13.24 8.32
CA ILE A 83 2.48 -11.83 8.63
C ILE A 83 3.93 -11.72 9.08
N PHE A 84 4.71 -10.94 8.33
CA PHE A 84 6.03 -10.50 8.74
C PHE A 84 5.91 -9.18 9.46
N ILE A 85 6.51 -9.06 10.64
CA ILE A 85 6.51 -7.84 11.44
C ILE A 85 7.95 -7.33 11.57
N ALA A 86 8.15 -6.08 11.21
CA ALA A 86 9.40 -5.36 11.46
C ALA A 86 9.43 -4.83 12.90
N ASN A 87 10.61 -4.40 13.37
CA ASN A 87 10.70 -3.72 14.66
C ASN A 87 10.05 -2.33 14.61
N LEU A 88 8.78 -2.25 15.02
CA LEU A 88 7.97 -1.03 15.06
C LEU A 88 7.94 -0.37 16.45
N LYS A 89 8.79 -0.80 17.39
CA LYS A 89 8.64 -0.45 18.82
C LYS A 89 8.70 1.06 19.11
N ASN A 90 9.38 1.81 18.24
CA ASN A 90 9.60 3.26 18.37
C ASN A 90 8.62 4.12 17.55
N SER A 91 7.51 3.58 17.07
CA SER A 91 6.50 4.37 16.35
C SER A 91 5.11 4.16 16.94
N TYR A 92 4.41 5.28 17.20
CA TYR A 92 3.03 5.25 17.64
C TYR A 92 2.07 4.66 16.61
N THR A 93 2.46 4.60 15.35
CA THR A 93 1.69 3.98 14.28
C THR A 93 1.69 2.44 14.36
N ARG A 94 2.53 1.84 15.21
CA ARG A 94 2.72 0.37 15.24
C ARG A 94 1.42 -0.41 15.43
N ILE A 95 0.54 0.05 16.32
CA ILE A 95 -0.72 -0.63 16.65
C ILE A 95 -1.61 -0.67 15.39
N GLN A 96 -1.74 0.47 14.72
CA GLN A 96 -2.49 0.59 13.46
C GLN A 96 -1.84 -0.21 12.32
N THR A 97 -0.51 -0.18 12.19
CA THR A 97 0.23 -0.90 11.14
C THR A 97 0.05 -2.42 11.29
N ILE A 98 0.15 -2.95 12.51
CA ILE A 98 -0.10 -4.37 12.77
C ILE A 98 -1.57 -4.72 12.48
N ALA A 99 -2.51 -3.85 12.87
CA ALA A 99 -3.93 -4.03 12.57
C ALA A 99 -4.19 -4.09 11.05
N HIS A 100 -3.54 -3.21 10.28
CA HIS A 100 -3.60 -3.17 8.81
C HIS A 100 -3.15 -4.49 8.18
N GLU A 101 -2.01 -5.04 8.59
CA GLU A 101 -1.53 -6.33 8.07
C GLU A 101 -2.41 -7.51 8.52
N CYS A 102 -2.96 -7.46 9.73
CA CYS A 102 -3.93 -8.45 10.19
C CYS A 102 -5.23 -8.39 9.36
N LEU A 103 -5.67 -7.20 8.94
CA LEU A 103 -6.83 -7.04 8.08
C LEU A 103 -6.59 -7.59 6.68
N HIS A 104 -5.41 -7.41 6.11
CA HIS A 104 -5.03 -8.09 4.86
C HIS A 104 -5.17 -9.61 4.95
N SER A 105 -4.95 -10.19 6.13
CA SER A 105 -5.08 -11.64 6.31
C SER A 105 -6.52 -12.17 6.21
N ILE A 106 -7.54 -11.35 6.53
CA ILE A 106 -8.95 -11.73 6.47
C ILE A 106 -9.69 -11.25 5.23
N GLN A 107 -9.05 -10.42 4.41
CA GLN A 107 -9.62 -9.99 3.14
C GLN A 107 -9.96 -11.19 2.25
N ASN A 108 -10.83 -10.93 1.27
CA ASN A 108 -11.31 -11.96 0.36
C ASN A 108 -10.12 -12.68 -0.31
N LYS A 109 -9.92 -13.97 0.01
CA LYS A 109 -8.79 -14.76 -0.49
C LYS A 109 -8.76 -14.84 -2.01
N LYS A 110 -9.91 -14.87 -2.67
CA LYS A 110 -10.01 -14.83 -4.15
C LYS A 110 -9.41 -13.53 -4.69
N LEU A 111 -9.71 -12.41 -4.06
CA LEU A 111 -9.20 -11.09 -4.48
C LEU A 111 -7.71 -10.94 -4.18
N LEU A 112 -7.22 -11.42 -3.03
CA LEU A 112 -5.79 -11.41 -2.69
C LEU A 112 -4.96 -12.25 -3.65
N TRP A 113 -5.40 -13.47 -3.95
CA TRP A 113 -4.74 -14.33 -4.94
C TRP A 113 -4.81 -13.74 -6.34
N PHE A 114 -5.95 -13.18 -6.73
CA PHE A 114 -6.07 -12.45 -7.99
C PHE A 114 -5.06 -11.31 -8.06
N ASN A 115 -4.99 -10.46 -7.03
CA ASN A 115 -4.02 -9.36 -6.98
C ASN A 115 -2.58 -9.88 -7.12
N PHE A 116 -2.21 -10.92 -6.39
CA PHE A 116 -0.86 -11.50 -6.46
C PHE A 116 -0.53 -12.01 -7.86
N ILE A 117 -1.38 -12.86 -8.44
CA ILE A 117 -1.16 -13.45 -9.76
C ILE A 117 -1.17 -12.36 -10.84
N PHE A 118 -2.18 -11.51 -10.83
CA PHE A 118 -2.36 -10.47 -11.83
C PHE A 118 -1.24 -9.43 -11.80
N SER A 119 -0.75 -9.03 -10.62
CA SER A 119 0.39 -8.12 -10.50
C SER A 119 1.66 -8.70 -11.13
N ASN A 120 1.91 -10.00 -10.96
CA ASN A 120 3.05 -10.68 -11.58
C ASN A 120 2.90 -10.78 -13.10
N ILE A 121 1.70 -11.14 -13.59
CA ILE A 121 1.41 -11.17 -15.03
C ILE A 121 1.58 -9.77 -15.65
N TYR A 122 1.08 -8.74 -14.98
CA TYR A 122 1.22 -7.35 -15.39
C TYR A 122 2.69 -6.92 -15.52
N LEU A 123 3.52 -7.25 -14.53
CA LEU A 123 4.95 -6.95 -14.55
C LEU A 123 5.70 -7.75 -15.61
N LEU A 124 5.36 -9.04 -15.78
CA LEU A 124 5.95 -9.87 -16.83
C LEU A 124 5.60 -9.33 -18.22
N TYR A 125 4.33 -8.97 -18.44
CA TYR A 125 3.89 -8.37 -19.69
C TYR A 125 4.67 -7.08 -19.98
N PHE A 126 4.81 -6.19 -18.99
CA PHE A 126 5.66 -4.98 -19.10
C PHE A 126 7.08 -5.31 -19.53
N ALA A 127 7.73 -6.29 -18.88
CA ALA A 127 9.11 -6.68 -19.19
C ALA A 127 9.24 -7.22 -20.64
N ILE A 128 8.29 -8.03 -21.09
CA ILE A 128 8.29 -8.59 -22.45
C ILE A 128 8.17 -7.46 -23.49
N ILE A 129 7.19 -6.57 -23.36
CA ILE A 129 7.00 -5.49 -24.33
C ILE A 129 8.15 -4.48 -24.30
N PHE A 130 8.75 -4.26 -23.14
CA PHE A 130 9.95 -3.44 -22.98
C PHE A 130 11.12 -4.02 -23.78
N LEU A 131 11.41 -5.30 -23.61
CA LEU A 131 12.48 -5.99 -24.33
C LEU A 131 12.22 -6.02 -25.85
N LEU A 132 11.01 -6.41 -26.26
CA LEU A 132 10.64 -6.45 -27.67
C LEU A 132 10.69 -5.07 -28.34
N GLY A 133 10.35 -4.01 -27.59
CA GLY A 133 10.47 -2.63 -28.05
C GLY A 133 11.92 -2.25 -28.34
N ILE A 134 12.84 -2.57 -27.43
CA ILE A 134 14.28 -2.30 -27.61
C ILE A 134 14.84 -3.03 -28.84
N PHE A 135 14.48 -4.30 -29.04
CA PHE A 135 14.96 -5.10 -30.18
C PHE A 135 14.27 -4.77 -31.51
N LYS A 136 13.34 -3.80 -31.55
CA LYS A 136 12.57 -3.40 -32.75
C LYS A 136 11.79 -4.54 -33.42
N VAL A 137 11.47 -5.60 -32.66
CA VAL A 137 10.70 -6.75 -33.16
C VAL A 137 9.20 -6.49 -33.09
N LEU A 138 8.77 -5.48 -32.33
CA LEU A 138 7.36 -5.20 -32.06
C LEU A 138 6.70 -4.46 -33.24
N LEU A 139 6.00 -5.20 -34.12
CA LEU A 139 5.27 -4.61 -35.26
C LEU A 139 4.08 -3.73 -34.83
N TYR A 140 3.26 -4.17 -33.88
CA TYR A 140 1.99 -3.50 -33.50
C TYR A 140 2.08 -2.73 -32.17
N LYS A 141 3.07 -1.85 -32.03
CA LYS A 141 3.39 -1.11 -30.79
C LYS A 141 2.17 -0.48 -30.09
N MET A 142 1.24 0.14 -30.84
CA MET A 142 0.03 0.76 -30.28
C MET A 142 -0.94 -0.24 -29.63
N LEU A 143 -1.11 -1.41 -30.22
CA LEU A 143 -1.97 -2.46 -29.67
C LEU A 143 -1.42 -2.94 -28.32
N PHE A 144 -0.12 -3.22 -28.25
CA PHE A 144 0.53 -3.64 -27.02
C PHE A 144 0.46 -2.57 -25.92
N MET A 145 0.55 -1.29 -26.30
CA MET A 145 0.35 -0.15 -25.40
C MET A 145 -1.08 -0.07 -24.87
N ALA A 146 -2.09 -0.23 -25.74
CA ALA A 146 -3.50 -0.23 -25.33
C ALA A 146 -3.81 -1.38 -24.35
N ILE A 147 -3.31 -2.59 -24.64
CA ILE A 147 -3.42 -3.74 -23.73
C ILE A 147 -2.73 -3.42 -22.39
N PHE A 148 -1.53 -2.82 -22.41
CA PHE A 148 -0.83 -2.44 -21.19
C PHE A 148 -1.64 -1.46 -20.32
N LEU A 149 -2.31 -0.48 -20.94
CA LEU A 149 -3.15 0.49 -20.23
C LEU A 149 -4.38 -0.18 -19.61
N ILE A 150 -5.04 -1.10 -20.33
CA ILE A 150 -6.17 -1.88 -19.78
C ILE A 150 -5.71 -2.73 -18.59
N LEU A 151 -4.58 -3.44 -18.72
CA LEU A 151 -4.02 -4.22 -17.62
C LEU A 151 -3.65 -3.32 -16.43
N SER A 152 -3.10 -2.13 -16.70
CA SER A 152 -2.76 -1.15 -15.67
C SER A 152 -3.99 -0.67 -14.90
N LEU A 153 -5.12 -0.47 -15.59
CA LEU A 153 -6.38 -0.06 -14.95
C LEU A 153 -6.90 -1.13 -14.00
N VAL A 154 -6.90 -2.40 -14.43
CA VAL A 154 -7.32 -3.53 -13.59
C VAL A 154 -6.38 -3.68 -12.39
N TYR A 155 -5.07 -3.59 -12.61
CA TYR A 155 -4.07 -3.63 -11.54
C TYR A 155 -4.31 -2.50 -10.52
N TYR A 156 -4.50 -1.27 -10.99
CA TYR A 156 -4.77 -0.12 -10.14
C TYR A 156 -6.04 -0.28 -9.31
N ALA A 157 -7.14 -0.71 -9.94
CA ALA A 157 -8.44 -0.86 -9.28
C ALA A 157 -8.38 -1.89 -8.15
N VAL A 158 -7.80 -3.06 -8.41
CA VAL A 158 -7.69 -4.11 -7.39
C VAL A 158 -6.74 -3.72 -6.26
N ARG A 159 -5.56 -3.18 -6.59
CA ARG A 159 -4.57 -2.80 -5.57
C ARG A 159 -5.11 -1.70 -4.66
N THR A 160 -5.67 -0.65 -5.24
CA THR A 160 -6.27 0.48 -4.51
C THR A 160 -7.40 0.03 -3.60
N TYR A 161 -8.26 -0.88 -4.08
CA TYR A 161 -9.36 -1.41 -3.26
C TYR A 161 -8.85 -2.15 -2.01
N LEU A 162 -7.89 -3.07 -2.18
CA LEU A 162 -7.33 -3.86 -1.07
C LEU A 162 -6.68 -2.97 0.00
N GLU A 163 -5.93 -1.97 -0.44
CA GLU A 163 -5.18 -1.06 0.44
C GLU A 163 -6.13 -0.11 1.18
N ASN A 164 -7.05 0.54 0.46
CA ASN A 164 -8.03 1.43 1.08
C ASN A 164 -8.92 0.70 2.08
N ASP A 165 -9.38 -0.52 1.76
CA ASP A 165 -10.20 -1.33 2.67
C ASP A 165 -9.46 -1.63 3.98
N ALA A 166 -8.18 -2.01 3.90
CA ALA A 166 -7.37 -2.29 5.07
C ALA A 166 -7.06 -1.02 5.87
N MET A 167 -6.66 0.08 5.22
CA MET A 167 -6.34 1.36 5.88
C MET A 167 -7.54 1.94 6.65
N ILE A 168 -8.73 1.95 6.03
CA ILE A 168 -9.95 2.48 6.65
C ILE A 168 -10.32 1.67 7.90
N LYS A 169 -10.27 0.33 7.80
CA LYS A 169 -10.63 -0.56 8.91
C LYS A 169 -9.58 -0.61 10.02
N ALA A 170 -8.30 -0.43 9.70
CA ALA A 170 -7.20 -0.53 10.66
C ALA A 170 -7.33 0.46 11.81
N ARG A 171 -7.79 1.70 11.52
CA ARG A 171 -8.06 2.71 12.54
C ARG A 171 -9.06 2.20 13.59
N PHE A 172 -10.20 1.67 13.14
CA PHE A 172 -11.26 1.21 14.05
C PHE A 172 -10.81 0.00 14.86
N LEU A 173 -10.14 -0.95 14.21
CA LEU A 173 -9.61 -2.13 14.89
C LEU A 173 -8.53 -1.76 15.92
N ALA A 174 -7.70 -0.76 15.62
CA ALA A 174 -6.72 -0.22 16.57
C ALA A 174 -7.40 0.42 17.79
N LYS A 175 -8.49 1.18 17.58
CA LYS A 175 -9.29 1.75 18.66
C LYS A 175 -9.86 0.67 19.58
N GLU A 176 -10.55 -0.32 19.00
CA GLU A 176 -11.15 -1.43 19.76
C GLU A 176 -10.10 -2.17 20.60
N TYR A 177 -8.92 -2.42 20.02
CA TYR A 177 -7.82 -3.04 20.75
C TYR A 177 -7.41 -2.24 21.99
N MET A 178 -7.17 -0.94 21.83
CA MET A 178 -6.73 -0.08 22.93
C MET A 178 -7.79 0.02 24.04
N GLU A 179 -9.07 0.05 23.68
CA GLU A 179 -10.19 0.03 24.62
C GLU A 179 -10.33 -1.31 25.36
N ASP A 180 -10.13 -2.43 24.66
CA ASP A 180 -10.24 -3.78 25.23
C ASP A 180 -9.09 -4.09 26.21
N VAL A 181 -7.85 -3.66 25.91
CA VAL A 181 -6.68 -3.93 26.79
C VAL A 181 -6.53 -2.97 27.96
N LYS A 182 -7.21 -1.81 27.94
CA LYS A 182 -7.26 -0.83 29.05
C LYS A 182 -5.89 -0.39 29.60
N ILE A 183 -4.87 -0.33 28.73
CA ILE A 183 -3.51 0.14 29.07
C ILE A 183 -3.46 1.68 29.12
N SER A 184 -4.21 2.33 28.23
CA SER A 184 -4.30 3.78 28.13
C SER A 184 -5.65 4.31 28.62
N THR A 185 -5.68 5.57 29.05
CA THR A 185 -6.93 6.25 29.38
C THR A 185 -7.71 6.57 28.10
N LYS A 186 -9.02 6.86 28.25
CA LYS A 186 -9.86 7.24 27.11
C LYS A 186 -9.34 8.49 26.39
N GLU A 187 -8.83 9.46 27.14
CA GLU A 187 -8.22 10.68 26.58
C GLU A 187 -6.93 10.40 25.79
N GLU A 188 -6.08 9.51 26.30
CA GLU A 188 -4.88 9.04 25.61
C GLU A 188 -5.23 8.32 24.30
N ILE A 189 -6.26 7.47 24.31
CA ILE A 189 -6.75 6.76 23.13
C ILE A 189 -7.29 7.75 22.10
N ASP A 190 -8.13 8.70 22.50
CA ASP A 190 -8.73 9.68 21.59
C ASP A 190 -7.66 10.56 20.93
N LYS A 191 -6.57 10.90 21.64
CA LYS A 191 -5.39 11.58 21.05
C LYS A 191 -4.72 10.73 19.96
N ILE A 192 -4.48 9.44 20.22
CA ILE A 192 -3.87 8.52 19.24
C ILE A 192 -4.77 8.40 18.00
N ILE A 193 -6.08 8.21 18.20
CA ILE A 193 -7.03 8.05 17.11
C ILE A 193 -7.14 9.30 16.25
N ALA A 194 -7.12 10.50 16.85
CA ALA A 194 -7.10 11.75 16.10
C ALA A 194 -5.89 11.85 15.16
N ARG A 195 -4.69 11.41 15.61
CA ARG A 195 -3.52 11.32 14.74
C ARG A 195 -3.66 10.27 13.65
N TYR A 196 -4.26 9.12 13.96
CA TYR A 196 -4.55 8.10 12.94
C TYR A 196 -5.52 8.62 11.87
N ASP A 197 -6.48 9.48 12.23
CA ASP A 197 -7.38 10.13 11.26
C ASP A 197 -6.63 11.08 10.33
N GLU A 198 -5.80 11.95 10.89
CA GLU A 198 -4.96 12.86 10.11
C GLU A 198 -4.02 12.08 9.17
N LEU A 199 -3.40 11.02 9.70
CA LEU A 199 -2.49 10.16 8.94
C LEU A 199 -3.22 9.41 7.83
N ASN A 200 -4.41 8.88 8.10
CA ASN A 200 -5.19 8.13 7.11
C ASN A 200 -5.72 9.03 5.99
N ASP A 201 -6.22 10.23 6.30
CA ASP A 201 -6.75 11.14 5.27
C ASP A 201 -5.67 11.47 4.22
N ILE A 202 -4.44 11.72 4.68
CA ILE A 202 -3.32 12.03 3.78
C ILE A 202 -2.72 10.73 3.21
N GLY A 203 -2.60 9.69 4.03
CA GLY A 203 -2.00 8.41 3.66
C GLY A 203 -2.75 7.69 2.55
N ILE A 204 -4.09 7.70 2.56
CA ILE A 204 -4.92 7.10 1.51
C ILE A 204 -4.71 7.83 0.17
N LYS A 205 -4.76 9.16 0.19
CA LYS A 205 -4.52 10.00 -1.02
C LYS A 205 -3.13 9.74 -1.59
N PHE A 206 -2.13 9.73 -0.72
CA PHE A 206 -0.74 9.47 -1.09
C PHE A 206 -0.53 8.08 -1.67
N THR A 207 -1.08 7.04 -1.04
CA THR A 207 -0.93 5.64 -1.46
C THR A 207 -1.54 5.43 -2.86
N ASN A 208 -2.73 5.99 -3.09
CA ASN A 208 -3.40 5.94 -4.40
C ASN A 208 -2.58 6.68 -5.47
N PHE A 209 -2.10 7.88 -5.15
CA PHE A 209 -1.22 8.61 -6.05
C PHE A 209 0.09 7.86 -6.34
N GLN A 210 0.67 7.20 -5.34
CA GLN A 210 1.90 6.42 -5.49
C GLN A 210 1.70 5.23 -6.43
N PHE A 211 0.58 4.50 -6.31
CA PHE A 211 0.27 3.40 -7.23
C PHE A 211 0.10 3.90 -8.66
N LEU A 212 -0.63 5.00 -8.84
CA LEU A 212 -0.81 5.59 -10.15
C LEU A 212 0.52 6.09 -10.74
N SER A 213 1.35 6.76 -9.93
CA SER A 213 2.68 7.23 -10.33
C SER A 213 3.58 6.10 -10.84
N LYS A 214 3.54 4.94 -10.15
CA LYS A 214 4.28 3.74 -10.58
C LYS A 214 3.78 3.16 -11.90
N ILE A 215 2.50 3.34 -12.25
CA ILE A 215 1.93 2.95 -13.54
C ILE A 215 2.36 3.93 -14.61
N LEU A 216 2.17 5.23 -14.37
CA LEU A 216 2.53 6.29 -15.31
C LEU A 216 4.02 6.28 -15.65
N LEU A 217 4.90 5.99 -14.68
CA LEU A 217 6.32 5.80 -14.95
C LEU A 217 6.58 4.67 -15.97
N LYS A 218 5.88 3.54 -15.86
CA LYS A 218 6.01 2.45 -16.83
C LYS A 218 5.49 2.86 -18.21
N VAL A 219 4.38 3.60 -18.25
CA VAL A 219 3.85 4.18 -19.49
C VAL A 219 4.89 5.09 -20.14
N PHE A 220 5.51 6.00 -19.39
CA PHE A 220 6.55 6.90 -19.89
C PHE A 220 7.74 6.14 -20.47
N ILE A 221 8.23 5.11 -19.77
CA ILE A 221 9.34 4.27 -20.24
C ILE A 221 8.99 3.62 -21.59
N LEU A 222 7.81 3.00 -21.70
CA LEU A 222 7.39 2.33 -22.94
C LEU A 222 7.19 3.31 -24.09
N VAL A 223 6.57 4.45 -23.81
CA VAL A 223 6.35 5.50 -24.81
C VAL A 223 7.67 6.02 -25.36
N LEU A 224 8.66 6.27 -24.50
CA LEU A 224 9.99 6.70 -24.92
C LEU A 224 10.68 5.63 -25.79
N ILE A 225 10.60 4.36 -25.38
CA ILE A 225 11.16 3.25 -26.18
C ILE A 225 10.51 3.18 -27.55
N PHE A 226 9.18 3.23 -27.62
CA PHE A 226 8.46 3.12 -28.90
C PHE A 226 8.65 4.31 -29.84
N ILE A 227 9.05 5.48 -29.30
CA ILE A 227 9.45 6.65 -30.10
C ILE A 227 10.86 6.46 -30.67
N ILE A 228 11.80 5.90 -29.90
CA ILE A 228 13.22 5.81 -30.27
C ILE A 228 13.53 4.56 -31.12
N PHE A 229 12.98 3.42 -30.74
CA PHE A 229 13.21 2.09 -31.32
C PHE A 229 11.92 1.59 -31.96
#